data_AF-G2HFG6-F1
#
_entry.id   AF-G2HFG6-F1
#
_cell.length_a   1.000
_cell.length_b   1.000
_cell.length_c   1.000
_cell.angle_alpha   90.00
_cell.angle_beta   90.00
_cell.angle_gamma   90.00
#
_symmetry.space_group_name_H-M   'P 1'
#
loop_
_entity.id
_entity.type
_entity.pdbx_description
1 polymer ?
#
loop_
_entity_poly.entity_id
_entity_poly.type
_entity_poly.pdbx_seq_one_letter_code
_entity_poly.pdbx_strand_id
1 'polypeptide(L)'
;MAARRWSASGPWIRGNGQGCGSLFTLVSKPFCSAAAASTAINAQRLAEKLRAQKREQDTKKEPVSTNAVQRRVQEIVRFTRQLQRVHPNVLAKALTRGILHQDKNLVVINKPYGLPVHGGPGVQLCITDVLPILAKMLHGHKAEPLHLCHRLDKETTGVMVLAWDKDMAHQVQELFRTRQVVKKY
;
A
#
# COMPACT_ATOMS: atom_id res chain seq x y z
N MET A 1 -39.64 -43.81 -4.20
CA MET A 1 -40.42 -42.55 -4.30
C MET A 1 -39.77 -41.65 -5.34
N ALA A 2 -40.56 -41.30 -6.35
CA ALA A 2 -40.43 -40.35 -7.46
C ALA A 2 -39.08 -39.63 -7.74
N ALA A 3 -38.59 -39.85 -8.96
CA ALA A 3 -37.76 -38.95 -9.74
C ALA A 3 -38.56 -37.77 -10.33
N ARG A 4 -37.90 -36.63 -10.56
CA ARG A 4 -38.24 -35.55 -11.51
C ARG A 4 -36.87 -35.04 -12.00
N ARG A 5 -36.36 -35.21 -13.23
CA ARG A 5 -36.87 -35.21 -14.61
C ARG A 5 -37.70 -33.97 -14.93
N TRP A 6 -37.02 -32.96 -15.47
CA TRP A 6 -37.60 -32.01 -16.40
C TRP A 6 -36.81 -32.02 -17.70
N SER A 7 -37.58 -32.03 -18.77
CA SER A 7 -37.22 -32.07 -20.18
C SER A 7 -37.89 -30.89 -20.87
N ALA A 8 -37.36 -30.54 -22.04
CA ALA A 8 -37.95 -29.76 -23.15
C ALA A 8 -37.29 -28.38 -23.33
N SER A 9 -37.10 -27.82 -24.53
CA SER A 9 -37.16 -28.27 -25.93
C SER A 9 -36.85 -27.03 -26.79
N GLY A 10 -35.84 -27.10 -27.68
CA GLY A 10 -35.67 -26.32 -28.94
C GLY A 10 -35.75 -24.77 -28.93
N PRO A 11 -35.49 -24.09 -30.07
CA PRO A 11 -35.22 -24.61 -31.42
C PRO A 11 -33.88 -24.15 -32.03
N TRP A 12 -33.49 -24.89 -33.07
CA TRP A 12 -32.48 -24.57 -34.06
C TRP A 12 -32.87 -23.37 -34.93
N ILE A 13 -31.90 -22.56 -35.36
CA ILE A 13 -32.01 -21.77 -36.60
C ILE A 13 -30.80 -22.07 -37.48
N ARG A 14 -31.11 -22.53 -38.68
CA ARG A 14 -30.22 -22.78 -39.83
C ARG A 14 -30.59 -21.73 -40.89
N GLY A 15 -29.60 -21.09 -41.51
CA GLY A 15 -29.84 -20.17 -42.62
C GLY A 15 -28.57 -19.92 -43.44
N ASN A 16 -28.45 -20.66 -44.54
CA ASN A 16 -27.48 -20.45 -45.63
C ASN A 16 -27.88 -19.25 -46.48
N GLY A 17 -26.92 -18.59 -47.13
CA GLY A 17 -27.18 -17.65 -48.22
C GLY A 17 -25.90 -17.28 -48.97
N GLN A 18 -25.59 -18.05 -50.03
CA GLN A 18 -24.64 -17.68 -51.08
C GLN A 18 -25.24 -16.60 -51.98
N GLY A 19 -24.39 -15.74 -52.57
CA GLY A 19 -24.78 -14.81 -53.63
C GLY A 19 -23.56 -14.29 -54.41
N CYS A 20 -23.39 -14.82 -55.63
CA CYS A 20 -22.33 -14.55 -56.61
C CYS A 20 -22.57 -13.27 -57.44
N GLY A 21 -21.51 -12.80 -58.11
CA GLY A 21 -21.57 -12.04 -59.37
C GLY A 21 -21.24 -10.55 -59.24
N SER A 22 -20.02 -10.12 -59.60
CA SER A 22 -19.59 -9.73 -60.96
C SER A 22 -19.62 -8.21 -61.13
N LEU A 23 -18.46 -7.56 -61.32
CA LEU A 23 -18.04 -7.04 -62.63
C LEU A 23 -16.65 -6.40 -62.52
N PHE A 24 -15.80 -6.77 -63.46
CA PHE A 24 -14.53 -6.14 -63.79
C PHE A 24 -14.69 -4.64 -64.05
N THR A 25 -13.83 -3.82 -63.42
CA THR A 25 -13.25 -2.65 -64.09
C THR A 25 -11.77 -2.56 -63.75
N LEU A 26 -10.97 -2.79 -64.78
CA LEU A 26 -9.52 -2.63 -64.80
C LEU A 26 -9.24 -1.14 -65.04
N VAL A 27 -8.74 -0.42 -64.03
CA VAL A 27 -8.18 0.93 -64.20
C VAL A 27 -6.78 0.98 -63.61
N SER A 28 -5.85 1.39 -64.46
CA SER A 28 -4.41 1.42 -64.24
C SER A 28 -3.94 2.67 -63.49
N LYS A 29 -3.16 2.46 -62.42
CA LYS A 29 -2.08 3.32 -61.83
C LYS A 29 -2.50 4.69 -61.23
N PRO A 30 -1.73 5.30 -60.30
CA PRO A 30 -0.33 5.04 -59.96
C PRO A 30 -0.01 4.76 -58.48
N PHE A 31 1.19 4.23 -58.33
CA PHE A 31 2.07 4.24 -57.17
C PHE A 31 1.85 5.46 -56.24
N CYS A 32 1.35 5.20 -55.02
CA CYS A 32 1.53 6.11 -53.89
C CYS A 32 1.94 5.26 -52.69
N SER A 33 3.24 5.31 -52.39
CA SER A 33 3.85 4.71 -51.20
C SER A 33 3.30 5.42 -49.95
N ALA A 34 2.24 4.89 -49.37
CA ALA A 34 1.94 5.12 -47.96
C ALA A 34 2.70 4.07 -47.14
N ALA A 35 4.01 4.28 -46.99
CA ALA A 35 4.74 3.66 -45.91
C ALA A 35 4.10 4.15 -44.61
N ALA A 36 3.20 3.34 -44.04
CA ALA A 36 2.82 3.46 -42.65
C ALA A 36 4.07 3.12 -41.83
N ALA A 37 4.98 4.09 -41.71
CA ALA A 37 6.13 4.00 -40.84
C ALA A 37 5.58 3.79 -39.43
N SER A 38 5.75 2.57 -38.92
CA SER A 38 5.64 2.28 -37.50
C SER A 38 6.71 3.11 -36.80
N THR A 39 6.40 4.36 -36.46
CA THR A 39 7.30 5.27 -35.78
C THR A 39 7.79 4.56 -34.53
N ALA A 40 9.08 4.23 -34.49
CA ALA A 40 9.70 3.60 -33.34
C ALA A 40 9.31 4.40 -32.10
N ILE A 41 8.62 3.74 -31.17
CA ILE A 41 8.07 4.41 -30.00
C ILE A 41 9.26 4.86 -29.14
N ASN A 42 9.57 6.15 -29.15
CA ASN A 42 10.52 6.73 -28.23
C ASN A 42 9.98 6.53 -26.80
N ALA A 43 10.74 5.84 -25.96
CA ALA A 43 10.37 5.49 -24.59
C ALA A 43 9.86 6.71 -23.80
N GLN A 44 10.42 7.90 -24.08
CA GLN A 44 10.02 9.15 -23.46
C GLN A 44 8.59 9.57 -23.82
N ARG A 45 8.23 9.50 -25.11
CA ARG A 45 6.87 9.85 -25.59
C ARG A 45 5.82 8.87 -25.08
N LEU A 46 6.16 7.58 -24.96
CA LEU A 46 5.27 6.58 -24.37
C LEU A 46 5.02 6.88 -22.88
N ALA A 47 6.08 7.18 -22.12
CA ALA A 47 5.97 7.54 -20.72
C ALA A 47 5.13 8.80 -20.51
N GLU A 48 5.27 9.81 -21.37
CA GLU A 48 4.44 11.03 -21.35
C GLU A 48 2.96 10.71 -21.62
N LYS A 49 2.65 9.89 -22.63
CA LYS A 49 1.29 9.43 -22.91
C LYS A 49 0.67 8.65 -21.76
N LEU A 50 1.42 7.72 -21.17
CA LEU A 50 0.94 6.93 -20.02
C LEU A 50 0.67 7.81 -18.80
N ARG A 51 1.52 8.82 -18.56
CA ARG A 51 1.29 9.82 -17.48
C ARG A 51 0.07 10.68 -17.75
N ALA A 52 -0.16 11.10 -19.00
CA ALA A 52 -1.34 11.87 -19.38
C ALA A 52 -2.63 11.06 -19.20
N GLN A 53 -2.65 9.81 -19.69
CA GLN A 53 -3.77 8.88 -19.49
C GLN A 53 -4.07 8.63 -18.02
N LYS A 54 -3.04 8.46 -17.18
CA LYS A 54 -3.21 8.29 -15.74
C LYS A 54 -3.79 9.54 -15.08
N ARG A 55 -3.35 10.74 -15.47
CA ARG A 55 -3.91 12.01 -14.99
C ARG A 55 -5.38 12.18 -15.38
N GLU A 56 -5.74 11.82 -16.61
CA GLU A 56 -7.12 11.84 -17.09
C GLU A 56 -8.01 10.81 -16.37
N GLN A 57 -7.45 9.65 -16.00
CA GLN A 57 -8.13 8.66 -15.17
C GLN A 57 -8.30 9.14 -13.72
N ASP A 58 -7.31 9.85 -13.18
CA ASP A 58 -7.38 10.42 -11.84
C ASP A 58 -8.38 11.59 -11.77
N THR A 59 -8.54 12.39 -12.83
CA THR A 59 -9.54 13.47 -12.90
C THR A 59 -10.95 13.00 -13.24
N LYS A 60 -11.11 11.88 -13.95
CA LYS A 60 -12.43 11.29 -14.30
C LYS A 60 -12.99 10.33 -13.24
N LYS A 61 -12.24 10.03 -12.17
CA LYS A 61 -12.79 9.28 -11.04
C LYS A 61 -13.89 10.11 -10.37
N GLU A 62 -15.14 9.75 -10.63
CA GLU A 62 -16.27 10.32 -9.90
C GLU A 62 -16.10 10.07 -8.39
N PRO A 63 -16.56 11.00 -7.53
CA PRO A 63 -16.48 10.83 -6.10
C PRO A 63 -17.29 9.60 -5.71
N VAL A 64 -16.59 8.51 -5.41
CA VAL A 64 -17.19 7.24 -4.96
C VAL A 64 -18.12 7.54 -3.79
N SER A 65 -19.38 7.10 -3.88
CA SER A 65 -20.36 7.18 -2.80
C SER A 65 -19.69 6.71 -1.50
N THR A 66 -19.48 7.62 -0.55
CA THR A 66 -18.61 7.35 0.59
C THR A 66 -19.26 6.33 1.52
N ASN A 67 -18.93 5.05 1.31
CA ASN A 67 -19.21 3.99 2.27
C ASN A 67 -18.57 4.42 3.61
N ALA A 68 -19.20 4.11 4.74
CA ALA A 68 -18.67 4.41 6.09
C ALA A 68 -17.21 3.98 6.23
N VAL A 69 -16.84 2.84 5.62
CA VAL A 69 -15.46 2.32 5.58
C VAL A 69 -14.52 3.29 4.84
N GLN A 70 -14.93 3.82 3.70
CA GLN A 70 -14.10 4.75 2.92
C GLN A 70 -13.87 6.08 3.64
N ARG A 71 -14.90 6.59 4.35
CA ARG A 71 -14.75 7.79 5.21
C ARG A 71 -13.71 7.53 6.30
N ARG A 72 -13.81 6.37 6.96
CA ARG A 72 -12.88 6.00 8.02
C ARG A 72 -11.45 5.87 7.53
N VAL A 73 -11.23 5.27 6.35
CA VAL A 73 -9.90 5.19 5.74
C VAL A 73 -9.35 6.59 5.44
N GLN A 74 -10.17 7.50 4.90
CA GLN A 74 -9.76 8.89 4.64
C GLN A 74 -9.37 9.63 5.93
N GLU A 75 -10.11 9.43 7.01
CA GLU A 75 -9.77 9.96 8.33
C GLU A 75 -8.43 9.44 8.84
N ILE A 76 -8.20 8.12 8.74
CA ILE A 76 -6.95 7.48 9.16
C ILE A 76 -5.76 8.05 8.37
N VAL A 77 -5.88 8.16 7.05
CA VAL A 77 -4.83 8.74 6.18
C VAL A 77 -4.58 10.20 6.53
N ARG A 78 -5.63 10.99 6.81
CA ARG A 78 -5.50 12.39 7.25
C ARG A 78 -4.76 12.48 8.58
N PHE A 79 -5.15 11.66 9.55
CA PHE A 79 -4.55 11.62 10.88
C PHE A 79 -3.06 11.22 10.83
N THR A 80 -2.72 10.24 10.00
CA THR A 80 -1.33 9.86 9.72
C THR A 80 -0.46 11.01 9.26
N ARG A 81 -0.94 11.81 8.30
CA ARG A 81 -0.15 12.96 7.79
C ARG A 81 0.09 13.98 8.89
N GLN A 82 -0.86 14.13 9.82
CA GLN A 82 -0.69 15.01 10.97
C GLN A 82 0.34 14.45 11.95
N LEU A 83 0.35 13.13 12.21
CA LEU A 83 1.34 12.50 13.09
C LEU A 83 2.79 12.69 12.63
N GLN A 84 3.06 12.80 11.33
CA GLN A 84 4.42 13.08 10.86
C GLN A 84 4.87 14.54 11.08
N ARG A 85 3.94 15.44 11.44
CA ARG A 85 4.17 16.89 11.61
C ARG A 85 4.11 17.36 13.06
N VAL A 86 3.75 16.48 14.00
CA VAL A 86 3.68 16.87 15.42
C VAL A 86 5.08 16.97 16.02
N HIS A 87 5.20 17.71 17.12
CA HIS A 87 6.44 17.74 17.88
C HIS A 87 6.74 16.34 18.50
N PRO A 88 8.00 15.88 18.50
CA PRO A 88 8.38 14.56 19.03
C PRO A 88 7.85 14.25 20.44
N ASN A 89 7.87 15.23 21.36
CA ASN A 89 7.30 15.09 22.72
C ASN A 89 5.81 14.74 22.73
N VAL A 90 5.03 15.31 21.80
CA VAL A 90 3.59 15.03 21.70
C VAL A 90 3.37 13.60 21.24
N LEU A 91 4.17 13.16 20.26
CA LEU A 91 4.12 11.77 19.78
C LEU A 91 4.54 10.79 20.88
N ALA A 92 5.64 11.05 21.60
CA ALA A 92 6.07 10.21 22.72
C ALA A 92 4.97 10.09 23.78
N LYS A 93 4.30 11.19 24.13
CA LYS A 93 3.15 11.19 25.06
C LYS A 93 1.93 10.42 24.53
N ALA A 94 1.73 10.39 23.22
CA ALA A 94 0.69 9.57 22.61
C ALA A 94 1.05 8.07 22.68
N LEU A 95 2.32 7.74 22.42
CA LEU A 95 2.83 6.37 22.50
C LEU A 95 2.81 5.83 23.93
N THR A 96 3.13 6.64 24.95
CA THR A 96 3.06 6.19 26.36
C THR A 96 1.66 5.76 26.77
N ARG A 97 0.62 6.44 26.26
CA ARG A 97 -0.78 6.05 26.50
C ARG A 97 -1.17 4.74 25.82
N GLY A 98 -0.44 4.33 24.79
CA GLY A 98 -0.66 3.10 24.01
C GLY A 98 0.35 2.00 24.31
N ILE A 99 1.02 2.04 25.46
CA ILE A 99 1.89 0.95 25.91
C ILE A 99 1.03 -0.27 26.20
N LEU A 100 1.39 -1.39 25.58
CA LEU A 100 0.70 -2.67 25.71
C LEU A 100 1.30 -3.52 26.82
N HIS A 101 2.61 -3.40 27.03
CA HIS A 101 3.35 -4.12 28.05
C HIS A 101 4.63 -3.35 28.42
N GLN A 102 5.00 -3.40 29.70
CA GLN A 102 6.23 -2.79 30.19
C GLN A 102 6.79 -3.64 31.32
N ASP A 103 8.06 -4.03 31.18
CA ASP A 103 8.81 -4.70 32.22
C ASP A 103 10.25 -4.15 32.32
N LYS A 104 11.09 -4.82 33.11
CA LYS A 104 12.47 -4.42 33.38
C LYS A 104 13.37 -4.48 32.14
N ASN A 105 13.02 -5.26 31.12
CA ASN A 105 13.82 -5.51 29.93
C ASN A 105 13.20 -4.89 28.67
N LEU A 106 11.88 -4.89 28.56
CA LEU A 106 11.13 -4.58 27.35
C LEU A 106 10.05 -3.52 27.59
N VAL A 107 9.79 -2.75 26.54
CA VAL A 107 8.64 -1.87 26.41
C VAL A 107 7.95 -2.20 25.09
N VAL A 108 6.66 -2.53 25.15
CA VAL A 108 5.86 -2.88 23.98
C VAL A 108 4.87 -1.77 23.72
N ILE A 109 4.97 -1.14 22.55
CA ILE A 109 4.10 -0.04 22.14
C ILE A 109 3.13 -0.50 21.05
N ASN A 110 1.97 0.16 20.99
CA ASN A 110 1.09 0.09 19.82
C ASN A 110 1.50 1.16 18.79
N LYS A 111 2.16 0.74 17.71
CA LYS A 111 2.59 1.64 16.64
C LYS A 111 1.35 2.16 15.87
N PRO A 112 1.13 3.49 15.80
CA PRO A 112 0.03 4.04 15.04
C PRO A 112 0.25 3.88 13.52
N TYR A 113 -0.85 3.99 12.78
CA TYR A 113 -0.84 3.89 11.33
C TYR A 113 -0.06 5.07 10.73
N GLY A 114 0.79 4.77 9.75
CA GLY A 114 1.46 5.77 8.95
C GLY A 114 2.67 6.46 9.59
N LEU A 115 3.07 6.01 10.77
CA LEU A 115 4.31 6.41 11.43
C LEU A 115 5.45 5.46 11.01
N PRO A 116 6.50 5.95 10.32
CA PRO A 116 7.62 5.13 9.92
C PRO A 116 8.53 4.80 11.11
N VAL A 117 9.20 3.64 11.06
CA VAL A 117 10.15 3.23 12.11
C VAL A 117 11.47 3.99 11.99
N HIS A 118 12.02 4.06 10.78
CA HIS A 118 13.28 4.74 10.48
C HIS A 118 13.05 5.98 9.62
N GLY A 119 13.99 6.92 9.69
CA GLY A 119 14.05 8.08 8.81
C GLY A 119 14.34 7.70 7.34
N GLY A 120 14.09 8.64 6.44
CA GLY A 120 14.33 8.49 5.01
C GLY A 120 13.90 9.75 4.23
N PRO A 121 14.10 9.79 2.91
CA PRO A 121 13.73 10.94 2.09
C PRO A 121 12.24 11.29 2.25
N GLY A 122 11.96 12.52 2.68
CA GLY A 122 10.59 13.01 2.91
C GLY A 122 9.93 12.53 4.22
N VAL A 123 10.67 11.85 5.11
CA VAL A 123 10.20 11.52 6.46
C VAL A 123 10.57 12.66 7.42
N GLN A 124 9.55 13.26 8.02
CA GLN A 124 9.72 14.38 8.97
C GLN A 124 9.86 13.91 10.42
N LEU A 125 9.20 12.80 10.77
CA LEU A 125 9.22 12.22 12.11
C LEU A 125 9.07 10.69 12.00
N CYS A 126 9.87 9.97 12.79
CA CYS A 126 9.84 8.52 12.87
C CYS A 126 10.01 8.00 14.31
N ILE A 127 9.84 6.68 14.50
CA ILE A 127 9.95 6.06 15.82
C ILE A 127 11.35 6.27 16.41
N THR A 128 12.43 6.15 15.62
CA THR A 128 13.80 6.34 16.15
C THR A 128 14.01 7.70 16.80
N ASP A 129 13.36 8.74 16.30
CA ASP A 129 13.50 10.11 16.82
C ASP A 129 12.85 10.26 18.21
N VAL A 130 11.84 9.44 18.51
CA VAL A 130 11.10 9.51 19.79
C VAL A 130 11.64 8.54 20.85
N LEU A 131 12.54 7.60 20.51
CA LEU A 131 13.07 6.64 21.50
C LEU A 131 13.78 7.29 22.69
N PRO A 132 14.65 8.32 22.51
CA PRO A 132 15.28 9.00 23.64
C PRO A 132 14.27 9.72 24.54
N ILE A 133 13.22 10.28 23.92
CA ILE A 133 12.19 11.04 24.62
C ILE A 133 11.29 10.09 25.40
N LEU A 134 10.87 9.00 24.76
CA LEU A 134 10.05 7.96 25.37
C LEU A 134 10.76 7.33 26.56
N ALA A 135 12.05 7.01 26.43
CA ALA A 135 12.85 6.52 27.54
C ALA A 135 12.87 7.49 28.72
N LYS A 136 13.13 8.78 28.45
CA LYS A 136 13.16 9.83 29.48
C LYS A 136 11.80 10.06 30.14
N MET A 137 10.71 9.90 29.39
CA MET A 137 9.35 10.00 29.93
C MET A 137 9.00 8.83 30.87
N LEU A 138 9.57 7.65 30.62
CA LEU A 138 9.26 6.43 31.38
C LEU A 138 10.20 6.22 32.58
N HIS A 139 11.50 6.49 32.44
CA HIS A 139 12.54 6.24 33.46
C HIS A 139 13.29 7.50 33.92
N GLY A 140 12.82 8.69 33.51
CA GLY A 140 13.37 9.98 33.95
C GLY A 140 14.55 10.48 33.10
N HIS A 141 15.04 11.69 33.42
CA HIS A 141 15.96 12.44 32.56
C HIS A 141 17.31 11.77 32.27
N LYS A 142 17.75 10.85 33.13
CA LYS A 142 19.00 10.10 33.00
C LYS A 142 18.86 8.80 32.21
N ALA A 143 17.65 8.47 31.73
CA ALA A 143 17.42 7.26 30.97
C ALA A 143 18.11 7.34 29.59
N GLU A 144 18.82 6.26 29.26
CA GLU A 144 19.36 6.04 27.93
C GLU A 144 18.24 5.74 26.92
N PRO A 145 18.43 6.03 25.61
CA PRO A 145 17.42 5.76 24.59
C PRO A 145 17.04 4.28 24.51
N LEU A 146 15.74 4.03 24.33
CA LEU A 146 15.24 2.68 24.01
C LEU A 146 15.83 2.16 22.69
N HIS A 147 15.95 0.85 22.57
CA HIS A 147 16.49 0.16 21.42
C HIS A 147 15.39 -0.57 20.62
N LEU A 148 15.51 -0.53 19.29
CA LEU A 148 14.60 -1.24 18.39
C LEU A 148 14.90 -2.74 18.37
N CYS A 149 13.88 -3.56 18.55
CA CYS A 149 14.01 -5.02 18.43
C CYS A 149 13.60 -5.55 17.04
N HIS A 150 12.66 -4.88 16.38
CA HIS A 150 12.24 -5.20 15.02
C HIS A 150 11.63 -3.96 14.36
N ARG A 151 11.25 -4.08 13.08
CA ARG A 151 10.55 -3.05 12.32
C ARG A 151 9.14 -3.49 11.97
N LEU A 152 8.29 -2.49 11.77
CA LEU A 152 7.00 -2.59 11.10
C LEU A 152 7.02 -1.57 9.95
N ASP A 153 6.31 -1.85 8.87
CA ASP A 153 6.21 -0.90 7.77
C ASP A 153 5.41 0.34 8.19
N LYS A 154 5.57 1.43 7.45
CA LYS A 154 4.92 2.72 7.75
C LYS A 154 3.41 2.55 7.91
N GLU A 155 2.79 1.81 7.01
CA GLU A 155 1.34 1.59 6.94
C GLU A 155 0.87 0.40 7.82
N THR A 156 1.77 -0.31 8.49
CA THR A 156 1.38 -1.36 9.43
C THR A 156 1.10 -0.77 10.80
N THR A 157 0.02 -1.16 11.45
CA THR A 157 -0.27 -0.83 12.87
C THR A 157 0.06 -2.00 13.78
N GLY A 158 0.20 -1.74 15.08
CA GLY A 158 0.12 -2.77 16.10
C GLY A 158 1.40 -2.95 16.90
N VAL A 159 1.63 -4.18 17.34
CA VAL A 159 2.61 -4.51 18.39
C VAL A 159 4.03 -4.28 17.91
N MET A 160 4.75 -3.40 18.62
CA MET A 160 6.16 -3.13 18.38
C MET A 160 6.95 -3.23 19.67
N VAL A 161 7.98 -4.08 19.67
CA VAL A 161 8.83 -4.37 20.83
C VAL A 161 10.07 -3.49 20.82
N LEU A 162 10.33 -2.85 21.95
CA LEU A 162 11.51 -2.05 22.27
C LEU A 162 12.20 -2.68 23.48
N ALA A 163 13.51 -2.47 23.60
CA ALA A 163 14.30 -2.94 24.73
C ALA A 163 14.99 -1.77 25.45
N TRP A 164 15.17 -1.91 26.76
CA TRP A 164 15.95 -0.97 27.56
C TRP A 164 17.44 -1.08 27.29
N ASP A 165 17.95 -2.31 27.20
CA ASP A 165 19.36 -2.60 26.99
C ASP A 165 19.65 -3.02 25.55
N LYS A 166 20.84 -2.67 25.06
CA LYS A 166 21.29 -3.04 23.72
C LYS A 166 21.42 -4.54 23.52
N ASP A 167 21.94 -5.25 24.52
CA ASP A 167 22.11 -6.71 24.46
C ASP A 167 20.77 -7.43 24.41
N MET A 168 19.79 -6.94 25.17
CA MET A 168 18.41 -7.43 25.10
C MET A 168 17.80 -7.18 23.72
N ALA A 169 18.03 -6.01 23.13
CA ALA A 169 17.58 -5.72 21.77
C ALA A 169 18.15 -6.72 20.76
N HIS A 170 19.45 -7.03 20.85
CA HIS A 170 20.11 -8.02 20.00
C HIS A 170 19.54 -9.43 20.22
N GLN A 171 19.30 -9.83 21.47
CA GLN A 171 18.69 -11.12 21.78
C GLN A 171 17.30 -11.24 21.16
N VAL A 172 16.46 -10.21 21.26
CA VAL A 172 15.13 -10.22 20.65
C VAL A 172 15.25 -10.23 19.11
N GLN A 173 16.15 -9.44 18.52
CA GLN A 173 16.42 -9.47 17.08
C GLN A 173 16.80 -10.87 16.61
N GLU A 174 17.61 -11.59 17.39
CA GLU A 174 17.99 -12.98 17.12
C GLU A 174 16.79 -13.94 17.16
N LEU A 175 15.86 -13.77 18.09
CA LEU A 175 14.61 -14.54 18.14
C LEU A 175 13.75 -14.29 16.89
N PHE A 176 13.69 -13.05 16.40
CA PHE A 176 13.01 -12.73 15.14
C PHE A 176 13.73 -13.36 13.94
N ARG A 177 15.08 -13.34 13.92
CA ARG A 177 15.92 -13.92 12.85
C ARG A 177 15.76 -15.43 12.76
N THR A 178 15.75 -16.11 13.91
CA THR A 178 15.62 -17.56 14.04
C THR A 178 14.16 -18.06 14.00
N ARG A 179 13.19 -17.16 13.78
CA ARG A 179 11.76 -17.46 13.67
C ARG A 179 11.16 -18.11 14.92
N GLN A 180 11.73 -17.83 16.09
CA GLN A 180 11.19 -18.28 17.38
C GLN A 180 9.99 -17.43 17.85
N VAL A 181 9.77 -16.28 17.21
CA VAL A 181 8.64 -15.38 17.49
C VAL A 181 7.46 -15.68 16.56
N VAL A 182 6.30 -16.00 17.14
CA VAL A 182 5.04 -16.14 16.40
C VAL A 182 4.48 -14.76 16.08
N LYS A 183 4.25 -14.49 14.80
CA LYS A 183 3.69 -13.22 14.31
C LYS A 183 2.32 -13.47 13.70
N LYS A 184 1.33 -12.69 14.13
CA LYS A 184 -0.05 -12.69 13.61
C LYS A 184 -0.36 -11.28 13.09
N TYR A 185 -0.92 -11.21 11.88
CA TYR A 185 -1.22 -9.97 11.15
C TYR A 185 -2.68 -9.96 10.76
#